data_AF-A0A7C6S5Y2-F1
#
_entry.id   AF-A0A7C6S5Y2-F1
#
_cell.length_a   1.000
_cell.length_b   1.000
_cell.length_c   1.000
_cell.angle_alpha   90.00
_cell.angle_beta   90.00
_cell.angle_gamma   90.00
#
_symmetry.space_group_name_H-M   'P 1'
#
loop_
_entity.id
_entity.type
_entity.pdbx_description
1 polymer ?
#
loop_
_entity_poly.entity_id
_entity_poly.type
_entity_poly.pdbx_seq_one_letter_code
_entity_poly.pdbx_strand_id
1 'polypeptide(L)'
;MPNKRFFWLFLFLAIIWVLGCSSQSGVKVYFHNQEKYAIVKKDQSLDLPEPQKEGYDFEGWYFDCNFQNRCDEDDLKNLKQDVTLYPKWTPKKYTINLYDGSSEPIGATAEYNSPVLLRSFCYLEGFKLIGYSESQDVDILYEDGFLMPARDLDLYVQKSPIKVSFETFCDDVFDSLDFNDLKQTKDLPIPSKIGHKFDGWFLDKDFEKEFDIESYSPQDDFKLFAKWAHITKIEAINTKTEYIEGQSLDFGSVAIKILYNNGDFETIGLSPQHLREYDMNRLGRQELKVYFRDWKTSFEIEIRAKTLTHIEAVSYQKEYQYMEELNTQVELLLYYDNDTTEKIYLEDARIDGYDKSFVGNQILTILYNHNGEVKACDIDVIVLDSSKIVSKIELICYPKTEYYLGEELDVSGGAIKVKYRYDEFYPEELIALTKDMVSGFDSSVENDNLELVINYEDMTCYYRVKIINVFEFEETNEGYIIKGLKNDCYQTKIIIPAEYKGKPIIKISSLAFMTLQIPIAELVINPRTCELYFDMWVFGYYFFDCYVYCDVQYINWGNLYLYAPYITFYSDNSDTLDYLARNFFNAAY
;
A
#
# COMPACT_ATOMS: atom_id res chain seq x y z
N MET A 1 10.10 -86.39 40.52
CA MET A 1 9.08 -87.01 41.40
C MET A 1 7.79 -87.19 40.61
N PRO A 2 7.00 -88.26 40.82
CA PRO A 2 6.98 -89.41 39.89
C PRO A 2 5.59 -89.77 39.31
N ASN A 3 5.55 -90.90 38.58
CA ASN A 3 4.40 -91.77 38.19
C ASN A 3 3.77 -91.48 36.81
N LYS A 4 3.46 -92.44 35.92
CA LYS A 4 3.17 -93.88 36.07
C LYS A 4 3.22 -94.60 34.69
N ARG A 5 3.80 -95.81 34.69
CA ARG A 5 3.33 -97.08 34.09
C ARG A 5 2.83 -97.09 32.64
N PHE A 6 3.47 -97.91 31.80
CA PHE A 6 2.76 -98.97 31.09
C PHE A 6 3.61 -100.25 30.98
N PHE A 7 2.88 -101.35 31.19
CA PHE A 7 3.29 -102.72 31.46
C PHE A 7 3.48 -103.49 30.15
N TRP A 8 4.48 -104.35 30.02
CA TRP A 8 4.34 -105.63 29.33
C TRP A 8 5.14 -106.71 30.07
N LEU A 9 4.41 -107.60 30.74
CA LEU A 9 4.90 -108.87 31.24
C LEU A 9 5.24 -109.76 30.05
N PHE A 10 6.40 -110.41 30.06
CA PHE A 10 6.54 -111.71 29.40
C PHE A 10 6.97 -112.78 30.41
N LEU A 11 6.14 -113.81 30.39
CA LEU A 11 6.10 -115.01 31.21
C LEU A 11 7.35 -115.87 30.91
N PHE A 12 8.22 -116.10 31.89
CA PHE A 12 9.31 -117.08 31.75
C PHE A 12 8.78 -118.48 32.13
N LEU A 13 8.40 -119.25 31.11
CA LEU A 13 8.10 -120.67 31.22
C LEU A 13 9.32 -121.43 30.65
N ALA A 14 10.25 -121.81 31.52
CA ALA A 14 11.38 -122.65 31.16
C ALA A 14 10.92 -124.11 31.09
N ILE A 15 10.47 -124.54 29.92
CA ILE A 15 10.30 -125.97 29.59
C ILE A 15 11.66 -126.49 29.08
N ILE A 16 12.35 -127.22 29.94
CA ILE A 16 13.49 -128.07 29.58
C ILE A 16 12.90 -129.32 28.90
N TRP A 17 13.21 -129.54 27.62
CA TRP A 17 13.06 -130.85 26.98
C TRP A 17 14.42 -131.45 26.64
N VAL A 18 14.45 -132.73 26.98
CA VAL A 18 15.50 -133.74 26.91
C VAL A 18 16.20 -133.79 25.55
N LEU A 19 17.52 -133.97 25.63
CA LEU A 19 18.44 -134.25 24.53
C LEU A 19 17.97 -135.42 23.65
N GLY A 20 17.61 -135.10 22.41
CA GLY A 20 17.64 -136.01 21.27
C GLY A 20 18.84 -135.63 20.39
N CYS A 21 19.78 -136.56 20.25
CA CYS A 21 21.05 -136.39 19.56
C CYS A 21 20.87 -136.21 18.04
N SER A 22 21.06 -134.97 17.58
CA SER A 22 21.89 -134.65 16.41
C SER A 22 22.49 -133.26 16.66
N SER A 23 23.77 -133.21 17.03
CA SER A 23 24.44 -131.94 17.34
C SER A 23 24.84 -131.22 16.06
N GLN A 24 23.94 -130.46 15.46
CA GLN A 24 24.35 -129.32 14.63
C GLN A 24 24.45 -128.11 15.55
N SER A 25 25.69 -127.71 15.86
CA SER A 25 26.01 -126.45 16.53
C SER A 25 25.42 -125.31 15.71
N GLY A 26 24.42 -124.61 16.24
CA GLY A 26 23.91 -123.40 15.60
C GLY A 26 24.97 -122.30 15.62
N VAL A 27 24.95 -121.44 14.61
CA VAL A 27 25.84 -120.28 14.48
C VAL A 27 25.17 -119.06 15.13
N LYS A 28 25.95 -118.23 15.84
CA LYS A 28 25.45 -116.97 16.41
C LYS A 28 25.59 -115.82 15.42
N VAL A 29 24.50 -115.09 15.25
CA VAL A 29 24.45 -113.84 14.50
C VAL A 29 24.30 -112.70 15.50
N TYR A 30 25.34 -111.88 15.64
CA TYR A 30 25.37 -110.71 16.49
C TYR A 30 24.91 -109.46 15.73
N PHE A 31 24.16 -108.59 16.37
CA PHE A 31 23.77 -107.30 15.80
C PHE A 31 24.61 -106.19 16.44
N HIS A 32 25.40 -105.49 15.62
CA HIS A 32 26.31 -104.46 16.10
C HIS A 32 25.56 -103.36 16.87
N ASN A 33 26.11 -102.95 18.02
CA ASN A 33 25.50 -102.01 18.98
C ASN A 33 24.16 -102.47 19.59
N GLN A 34 23.88 -103.77 19.57
CA GLN A 34 22.78 -104.38 20.33
C GLN A 34 23.33 -105.48 21.24
N GLU A 35 22.85 -105.58 22.47
CA GLU A 35 23.23 -106.66 23.41
C GLU A 35 22.52 -108.01 23.10
N LYS A 36 22.06 -108.20 21.86
CA LYS A 36 21.27 -109.35 21.42
C LYS A 36 21.96 -110.10 20.29
N TYR A 37 21.79 -111.41 20.27
CA TYR A 37 22.21 -112.28 19.16
C TYR A 37 21.13 -113.33 18.89
N ALA A 38 21.03 -113.77 17.65
CA ALA A 38 20.17 -114.88 17.24
C ALA A 38 21.02 -116.14 17.01
N ILE A 39 20.44 -117.33 17.21
CA ILE A 39 21.09 -118.61 16.89
C ILE A 39 20.41 -119.18 15.65
N VAL A 40 21.15 -119.34 14.55
CA VAL A 40 20.66 -119.90 13.29
C VAL A 40 21.20 -121.32 13.11
N LYS A 41 20.31 -122.28 12.88
CA LYS A 41 20.66 -123.66 12.52
C LYS A 41 20.63 -123.84 11.01
N LYS A 42 21.34 -124.85 10.51
CA LYS A 42 21.42 -125.13 9.06
C LYS A 42 20.01 -125.24 8.45
N ASP A 43 19.81 -124.59 7.30
CA ASP A 43 18.55 -124.58 6.53
C ASP A 43 17.35 -123.91 7.25
N GLN A 44 17.60 -123.20 8.37
CA GLN A 44 16.59 -122.41 9.09
C GLN A 44 16.65 -120.93 8.66
N SER A 45 15.49 -120.34 8.33
CA SER A 45 15.40 -118.89 8.08
C SER A 45 15.48 -118.10 9.38
N LEU A 46 16.11 -116.93 9.35
CA LEU A 46 16.10 -115.95 10.43
C LEU A 46 15.55 -114.63 9.91
N ASP A 47 14.43 -114.20 10.48
CA ASP A 47 13.86 -112.88 10.19
C ASP A 47 14.77 -111.81 10.82
N LEU A 48 15.29 -110.92 10.00
CA LEU A 48 16.18 -109.85 10.45
C LEU A 48 15.37 -108.74 11.12
N PRO A 49 15.74 -108.27 12.33
CA PRO A 49 15.04 -107.15 12.95
C PRO A 49 15.28 -105.86 12.16
N GLU A 50 14.26 -105.01 12.09
CA GLU A 50 14.36 -103.65 11.56
C GLU A 50 14.52 -102.66 12.73
N PRO A 51 15.76 -102.29 13.10
CA PRO A 51 15.97 -101.32 14.17
C PRO A 51 15.44 -99.94 13.77
N GLN A 52 15.09 -99.13 14.76
CA GLN A 52 14.75 -97.73 14.57
C GLN A 52 15.83 -96.83 15.15
N LYS A 53 16.20 -95.79 14.40
CA LYS A 53 17.13 -94.73 14.82
C LYS A 53 16.52 -93.40 14.43
N GLU A 54 16.32 -92.51 15.40
CA GLU A 54 15.73 -91.18 15.16
C GLU A 54 16.53 -90.41 14.10
N GLY A 55 15.84 -89.84 13.12
CA GLY A 55 16.46 -89.07 12.03
C GLY A 55 17.17 -89.90 10.94
N TYR A 56 17.10 -91.24 10.97
CA TYR A 56 17.70 -92.10 9.94
C TYR A 56 16.72 -93.15 9.42
N ASP A 57 16.87 -93.51 8.14
CA ASP A 57 16.26 -94.69 7.51
C ASP A 57 17.22 -95.89 7.60
N PHE A 58 16.65 -97.06 7.88
CA PHE A 58 17.40 -98.31 7.97
C PHE A 58 17.54 -98.93 6.57
N GLU A 59 18.77 -99.06 6.09
CA GLU A 59 19.08 -99.56 4.73
C GLU A 59 19.41 -101.05 4.68
N GLY A 60 19.26 -101.75 5.80
CA GLY A 60 19.57 -103.17 5.93
C GLY A 60 20.87 -103.46 6.70
N TRP A 61 21.12 -104.76 6.86
CA TRP A 61 22.26 -105.32 7.57
C TRP A 61 23.39 -105.67 6.61
N TYR A 62 24.64 -105.51 7.06
CA TYR A 62 25.85 -105.78 6.28
C TYR A 62 26.84 -106.61 7.09
N PHE A 63 27.63 -107.46 6.44
CA PHE A 63 28.63 -108.29 7.12
C PHE A 63 29.90 -107.50 7.50
N ASP A 64 30.04 -106.28 7.02
CA ASP A 64 31.21 -105.43 7.26
C ASP A 64 30.82 -103.98 7.59
N CYS A 65 31.68 -103.30 8.34
CA CYS A 65 31.48 -101.92 8.76
C CYS A 65 31.68 -100.88 7.64
N ASN A 66 32.20 -101.28 6.46
CA ASN A 66 32.33 -100.43 5.29
C ASN A 66 31.10 -100.53 4.36
N PHE A 67 30.09 -101.31 4.76
CA PHE A 67 28.82 -101.51 4.08
C PHE A 67 28.94 -101.97 2.62
N GLN A 68 29.95 -102.81 2.31
CA GLN A 68 30.15 -103.33 0.96
C GLN A 68 29.44 -104.67 0.71
N ASN A 69 29.25 -105.48 1.76
CA ASN A 69 28.63 -106.80 1.68
C ASN A 69 27.29 -106.81 2.42
N ARG A 70 26.20 -106.57 1.68
CA ARG A 70 24.84 -106.64 2.22
C ARG A 70 24.52 -108.08 2.65
N CYS A 71 23.77 -108.20 3.74
CA CYS A 71 23.25 -109.46 4.26
C CYS A 71 21.73 -109.50 4.04
N ASP A 72 21.26 -110.50 3.32
CA ASP A 72 19.84 -110.83 3.20
C ASP A 72 19.53 -112.14 3.95
N GLU A 73 18.24 -112.46 4.16
CA GLU A 73 17.83 -113.60 4.99
C GLU A 73 18.32 -114.95 4.44
N ASP A 74 18.49 -115.07 3.13
CA ASP A 74 19.00 -116.27 2.47
C ASP A 74 20.49 -116.52 2.75
N ASP A 75 21.28 -115.48 2.97
CA ASP A 75 22.72 -115.58 3.26
C ASP A 75 22.96 -116.25 4.63
N LEU A 76 21.99 -116.16 5.53
CA LEU A 76 22.08 -116.66 6.90
C LEU A 76 21.87 -118.18 7.00
N LYS A 77 21.26 -118.81 5.99
CA LYS A 77 20.91 -120.25 6.00
C LYS A 77 22.12 -121.19 5.97
N ASN A 78 23.26 -120.70 5.48
CA ASN A 78 24.47 -121.49 5.20
C ASN A 78 25.73 -121.00 5.95
N LEU A 79 25.57 -120.22 7.03
CA LEU A 79 26.70 -119.73 7.81
C LEU A 79 27.55 -120.87 8.38
N LYS A 80 28.88 -120.73 8.30
CA LYS A 80 29.86 -121.71 8.78
C LYS A 80 30.50 -121.34 10.12
N GLN A 81 30.36 -120.08 10.55
CA GLN A 81 30.93 -119.52 11.77
C GLN A 81 30.13 -118.29 12.22
N ASP A 82 30.29 -117.88 13.48
CA ASP A 82 29.63 -116.69 14.04
C ASP A 82 29.97 -115.42 13.25
N VAL A 83 28.98 -114.55 13.09
CA VAL A 83 29.08 -113.30 12.31
C VAL A 83 28.49 -112.13 13.09
N THR A 84 28.98 -110.92 12.81
CA THR A 84 28.39 -109.67 13.32
C THR A 84 27.86 -108.87 12.15
N LEU A 85 26.58 -108.50 12.23
CA LEU A 85 25.90 -107.67 11.25
C LEU A 85 25.94 -106.20 11.68
N TYR A 86 26.27 -105.32 10.74
CA TYR A 86 26.37 -103.88 10.92
C TYR A 86 25.16 -103.20 10.25
N PRO A 87 24.41 -102.34 10.97
CA PRO A 87 23.26 -101.66 10.39
C PRO A 87 23.73 -100.45 9.57
N LYS A 88 23.29 -100.36 8.32
CA LYS A 88 23.52 -99.16 7.50
C LYS A 88 22.35 -98.19 7.69
N TRP A 89 22.69 -96.91 7.84
CA TRP A 89 21.74 -95.82 8.07
C TRP A 89 21.92 -94.71 7.05
N THR A 90 20.82 -94.23 6.47
CA THR A 90 20.80 -93.02 5.66
C THR A 90 20.08 -91.91 6.43
N PRO A 91 20.63 -90.69 6.55
CA PRO A 91 19.91 -89.57 7.16
C PRO A 91 18.59 -89.30 6.44
N LYS A 92 17.51 -89.10 7.21
CA LYS A 92 16.22 -88.66 6.67
C LYS A 92 16.32 -87.22 6.16
N LYS A 93 15.52 -86.91 5.15
CA LYS A 93 15.32 -85.53 4.66
C LYS A 93 14.02 -84.98 5.23
N TYR A 94 14.11 -83.77 5.75
CA TYR A 94 12.98 -83.03 6.31
C TYR A 94 12.77 -81.73 5.54
N THR A 95 11.54 -81.24 5.51
CA THR A 95 11.16 -80.02 4.80
C THR A 95 11.22 -78.80 5.71
N ILE A 96 11.58 -77.65 5.13
CA ILE A 96 11.56 -76.34 5.77
C ILE A 96 10.66 -75.43 4.92
N ASN A 97 9.61 -74.87 5.51
CA ASN A 97 8.81 -73.82 4.89
C ASN A 97 9.25 -72.48 5.49
N LEU A 98 9.83 -71.61 4.68
CA LEU A 98 10.34 -70.31 5.11
C LEU A 98 9.37 -69.19 4.73
N TYR A 99 8.83 -68.52 5.73
CA TYR A 99 7.93 -67.38 5.61
C TYR A 99 8.72 -66.07 5.76
N ASP A 100 8.98 -65.37 4.66
CA ASP A 100 9.76 -64.12 4.62
C ASP A 100 8.91 -62.83 4.51
N GLY A 101 7.58 -63.01 4.51
CA GLY A 101 6.59 -61.97 4.30
C GLY A 101 5.99 -61.94 2.88
N SER A 102 6.46 -62.80 1.97
CA SER A 102 5.80 -63.05 0.68
C SER A 102 4.51 -63.87 0.83
N SER A 103 3.73 -63.96 -0.26
CA SER A 103 2.43 -64.65 -0.25
C SER A 103 2.54 -66.17 -0.14
N GLU A 104 3.68 -66.76 -0.48
CA GLU A 104 3.91 -68.20 -0.45
C GLU A 104 5.25 -68.50 0.25
N PRO A 105 5.32 -69.50 1.14
CA PRO A 105 6.58 -69.85 1.78
C PRO A 105 7.59 -70.43 0.79
N ILE A 106 8.86 -70.13 1.01
CA ILE A 106 9.98 -70.71 0.25
C ILE A 106 10.28 -72.09 0.82
N GLY A 107 10.10 -73.13 0.01
CA GLY A 107 10.40 -74.50 0.40
C GLY A 107 11.90 -74.83 0.29
N ALA A 108 12.48 -75.36 1.35
CA ALA A 108 13.83 -75.94 1.39
C ALA A 108 13.79 -77.35 2.00
N THR A 109 14.86 -78.13 1.81
CA THR A 109 15.01 -79.45 2.46
C THR A 109 16.43 -79.62 2.96
N ALA A 110 16.59 -80.31 4.09
CA ALA A 110 17.88 -80.62 4.66
C ALA A 110 17.88 -82.04 5.25
N GLU A 111 19.05 -82.68 5.23
CA GLU A 111 19.26 -83.96 5.88
C GLU A 111 19.37 -83.77 7.40
N TYR A 112 18.87 -84.74 8.17
CA TYR A 112 19.00 -84.72 9.62
C TYR A 112 20.45 -84.44 10.06
N ASN A 113 20.60 -83.52 11.01
CA ASN A 113 21.90 -83.14 11.59
C ASN A 113 22.89 -82.51 10.57
N SER A 114 22.41 -82.01 9.43
CA SER A 114 23.18 -81.18 8.51
C SER A 114 22.96 -79.68 8.78
N PRO A 115 23.97 -78.80 8.56
CA PRO A 115 23.81 -77.35 8.68
C PRO A 115 22.83 -76.79 7.66
N VAL A 116 21.93 -75.92 8.12
CA VAL A 116 20.88 -75.27 7.33
C VAL A 116 21.25 -73.81 7.07
N LEU A 117 21.50 -73.44 5.82
CA LEU A 117 21.86 -72.08 5.40
C LEU A 117 20.69 -71.44 4.63
N LEU A 118 19.87 -70.67 5.35
CA LEU A 118 18.66 -70.06 4.82
C LEU A 118 18.86 -68.59 4.40
N ARG A 119 19.96 -67.93 4.80
CA ARG A 119 20.16 -66.49 4.54
C ARG A 119 20.09 -66.15 3.05
N SER A 120 20.62 -67.00 2.18
CA SER A 120 20.61 -66.78 0.72
C SER A 120 19.22 -66.80 0.09
N PHE A 121 18.21 -67.29 0.81
CA PHE A 121 16.81 -67.33 0.34
C PHE A 121 16.03 -66.08 0.74
N CYS A 122 16.54 -65.24 1.64
CA CYS A 122 15.83 -64.08 2.16
C CYS A 122 16.10 -62.81 1.33
N TYR A 123 15.06 -62.09 0.93
CA TYR A 123 15.19 -60.71 0.44
C TYR A 123 15.15 -59.72 1.60
N LEU A 124 16.29 -59.10 1.92
CA LEU A 124 16.47 -58.24 3.10
C LEU A 124 16.91 -56.81 2.73
N GLU A 125 16.35 -56.25 1.67
CA GLU A 125 16.70 -54.87 1.30
C GLU A 125 16.33 -53.88 2.42
N GLY A 126 17.36 -53.22 2.98
CA GLY A 126 17.21 -52.27 4.09
C GLY A 126 16.90 -52.90 5.45
N PHE A 127 17.00 -54.22 5.58
CA PHE A 127 16.82 -54.93 6.85
C PHE A 127 18.03 -55.81 7.18
N LYS A 128 18.37 -55.92 8.47
CA LYS A 128 19.32 -56.93 8.97
C LYS A 128 18.58 -58.19 9.40
N LEU A 129 19.14 -59.35 9.08
CA LEU A 129 18.64 -60.63 9.56
C LEU A 129 18.92 -60.77 11.05
N ILE A 130 17.89 -61.00 11.85
CA ILE A 130 18.02 -61.33 13.28
C ILE A 130 18.14 -62.86 13.43
N GLY A 131 17.37 -63.62 12.65
CA GLY A 131 17.31 -65.07 12.69
C GLY A 131 15.98 -65.59 12.18
N TYR A 132 15.63 -66.81 12.56
CA TYR A 132 14.40 -67.48 12.18
C TYR A 132 13.63 -67.95 13.42
N SER A 133 12.30 -67.85 13.42
CA SER A 133 11.48 -68.32 14.54
C SER A 133 10.35 -69.24 14.07
N GLU A 134 9.86 -70.14 14.94
CA GLU A 134 8.72 -71.02 14.60
C GLU A 134 7.35 -70.32 14.67
N SER A 135 7.33 -69.06 15.10
CA SER A 135 6.14 -68.23 15.24
C SER A 135 6.45 -66.77 14.89
N GLN A 136 5.42 -66.00 14.54
CA GLN A 136 5.54 -64.57 14.28
C GLN A 136 5.86 -63.76 15.55
N ASP A 137 5.34 -64.22 16.70
CA ASP A 137 5.67 -63.70 18.03
C ASP A 137 6.86 -64.50 18.59
N VAL A 138 7.93 -63.83 19.02
CA VAL A 138 9.27 -64.45 19.18
C VAL A 138 9.37 -65.34 20.44
N ASP A 139 9.52 -66.66 20.27
CA ASP A 139 9.80 -67.63 21.37
C ASP A 139 11.17 -68.32 21.25
N ILE A 140 11.53 -68.88 20.08
CA ILE A 140 12.81 -69.55 19.83
C ILE A 140 13.43 -68.99 18.55
N LEU A 141 14.69 -68.58 18.61
CA LEU A 141 15.46 -68.07 17.47
C LEU A 141 16.48 -69.11 17.01
N TYR A 142 16.39 -69.51 15.75
CA TYR A 142 17.43 -70.21 15.03
C TYR A 142 18.33 -69.18 14.33
N GLU A 143 19.64 -69.29 14.55
CA GLU A 143 20.63 -68.59 13.75
C GLU A 143 20.85 -69.34 12.43
N ASP A 144 21.35 -68.63 11.41
CA ASP A 144 21.75 -69.27 10.16
C ASP A 144 22.86 -70.30 10.42
N GLY A 145 22.75 -71.48 9.84
CA GLY A 145 23.67 -72.59 10.08
C GLY A 145 23.27 -73.57 11.18
N PHE A 146 22.05 -73.48 11.74
CA PHE A 146 21.55 -74.46 12.71
C PHE A 146 21.50 -75.90 12.13
N LEU A 147 21.54 -76.90 12.99
CA LEU A 147 21.47 -78.31 12.58
C LEU A 147 20.01 -78.76 12.42
N MET A 148 19.69 -79.38 11.29
CA MET A 148 18.32 -79.82 10.98
C MET A 148 17.81 -80.85 12.02
N PRO A 149 16.70 -80.58 12.73
CA PRO A 149 16.10 -81.53 13.67
C PRO A 149 15.39 -82.68 12.95
N ALA A 150 15.00 -83.72 13.70
CA ALA A 150 14.33 -84.91 13.17
C ALA A 150 12.82 -84.68 12.88
N ARG A 151 12.47 -83.50 12.37
CA ARG A 151 11.10 -83.09 12.02
C ARG A 151 11.11 -81.96 10.99
N ASP A 152 9.97 -81.76 10.34
CA ASP A 152 9.75 -80.61 9.45
C ASP A 152 9.67 -79.31 10.26
N LEU A 153 10.02 -78.19 9.62
CA LEU A 153 10.05 -76.86 10.22
C LEU A 153 9.24 -75.85 9.41
N ASP A 154 8.46 -75.03 10.12
CA ASP A 154 7.83 -73.81 9.61
C ASP A 154 8.53 -72.62 10.27
N LEU A 155 9.28 -71.85 9.49
CA LEU A 155 10.16 -70.79 10.01
C LEU A 155 9.76 -69.43 9.46
N TYR A 156 9.68 -68.43 10.32
CA TYR A 156 9.43 -67.03 10.00
C TYR A 156 10.73 -66.23 10.07
N VAL A 157 11.01 -65.46 9.03
CA VAL A 157 12.20 -64.59 8.98
C VAL A 157 12.02 -63.42 9.95
N GLN A 158 12.90 -63.33 10.93
CA GLN A 158 12.97 -62.22 11.87
C GLN A 158 14.01 -61.22 11.39
N LYS A 159 13.58 -59.97 11.20
CA LYS A 159 14.41 -58.91 10.62
C LYS A 159 14.19 -57.58 11.35
N SER A 160 15.23 -56.76 11.40
CA SER A 160 15.19 -55.41 11.98
C SER A 160 15.58 -54.38 10.92
N PRO A 161 14.99 -53.18 10.90
CA PRO A 161 15.45 -52.12 10.00
C PRO A 161 16.93 -51.81 10.21
N ILE A 162 17.66 -51.58 9.11
CA ILE A 162 19.04 -51.10 9.18
C ILE A 162 19.04 -49.64 9.62
N LYS A 163 19.84 -49.33 10.66
CA LYS A 163 19.98 -47.98 11.20
C LYS A 163 21.18 -47.25 10.58
N VAL A 164 20.96 -45.98 10.24
CA VAL A 164 21.98 -45.04 9.78
C VAL A 164 22.27 -44.05 10.91
N SER A 165 23.51 -43.97 11.36
CA SER A 165 23.97 -43.02 12.38
C SER A 165 24.91 -41.97 11.78
N PHE A 166 25.08 -40.84 12.46
CA PHE A 166 25.81 -39.69 11.94
C PHE A 166 26.95 -39.26 12.86
N GLU A 167 28.11 -38.98 12.27
CA GLU A 167 29.26 -38.36 12.90
C GLU A 167 29.51 -37.01 12.24
N THR A 168 29.03 -35.95 12.88
CA THR A 168 29.00 -34.60 12.32
C THR A 168 30.34 -33.86 12.48
N PHE A 169 31.17 -34.24 13.45
CA PHE A 169 32.37 -33.49 13.85
C PHE A 169 32.08 -32.00 14.16
N CYS A 170 30.88 -31.71 14.66
CA CYS A 170 30.44 -30.44 15.22
C CYS A 170 29.49 -30.70 16.39
N ASP A 171 28.86 -29.65 16.92
CA ASP A 171 27.96 -29.76 18.07
C ASP A 171 26.57 -30.31 17.70
N ASP A 172 26.27 -30.45 16.40
CA ASP A 172 25.01 -31.02 15.94
C ASP A 172 24.99 -32.53 16.16
N VAL A 173 23.89 -33.02 16.72
CA VAL A 173 23.64 -34.44 16.96
C VAL A 173 22.32 -34.81 16.30
N PHE A 174 22.31 -35.91 15.55
CA PHE A 174 21.13 -36.44 14.89
C PHE A 174 20.79 -37.83 15.43
N ASP A 175 19.49 -38.09 15.58
CA ASP A 175 18.99 -39.44 15.84
C ASP A 175 19.30 -40.37 14.66
N SER A 176 19.41 -41.67 14.94
CA SER A 176 19.59 -42.65 13.88
C SER A 176 18.33 -42.78 13.02
N LEU A 177 18.50 -42.82 11.71
CA LEU A 177 17.40 -43.00 10.76
C LEU A 177 17.27 -44.46 10.31
N ASP A 178 16.08 -44.87 9.90
CA ASP A 178 15.87 -46.13 9.18
C ASP A 178 16.32 -45.97 7.72
N PHE A 179 17.15 -46.91 7.24
CA PHE A 179 17.69 -46.84 5.88
C PHE A 179 16.61 -46.83 4.79
N ASN A 180 15.51 -47.54 5.00
CA ASN A 180 14.38 -47.55 4.07
C ASN A 180 13.63 -46.21 4.03
N ASP A 181 13.46 -45.55 5.18
CA ASP A 181 12.87 -44.21 5.24
C ASP A 181 13.79 -43.20 4.53
N LEU A 182 15.10 -43.34 4.73
CA LEU A 182 16.09 -42.53 4.04
C LEU A 182 16.05 -42.76 2.52
N LYS A 183 15.91 -44.01 2.07
CA LYS A 183 15.79 -44.35 0.64
C LYS A 183 14.51 -43.79 0.02
N GLN A 184 13.42 -43.73 0.79
CA GLN A 184 12.15 -43.16 0.36
C GLN A 184 12.19 -41.63 0.27
N THR A 185 12.71 -40.98 1.31
CA THR A 185 12.71 -39.51 1.45
C THR A 185 13.84 -38.85 0.67
N LYS A 186 14.99 -39.54 0.57
CA LYS A 186 16.26 -39.01 0.07
C LYS A 186 16.74 -37.76 0.81
N ASP A 187 16.28 -37.60 2.06
CA ASP A 187 16.58 -36.44 2.88
C ASP A 187 17.57 -36.82 3.97
N LEU A 188 18.79 -36.29 3.85
CA LEU A 188 19.83 -36.42 4.86
C LEU A 188 19.90 -35.13 5.67
N PRO A 189 20.05 -35.23 7.00
CA PRO A 189 20.28 -34.04 7.81
C PRO A 189 21.57 -33.34 7.35
N ILE A 190 21.52 -32.01 7.28
CA ILE A 190 22.66 -31.18 6.91
C ILE A 190 23.17 -30.50 8.19
N PRO A 191 24.34 -30.89 8.74
CA PRO A 191 24.90 -30.25 9.91
C PRO A 191 25.43 -28.85 9.56
N SER A 192 25.60 -28.02 10.60
CA SER A 192 26.19 -26.70 10.54
C SER A 192 27.47 -26.64 11.39
N LYS A 193 28.56 -26.16 10.80
CA LYS A 193 29.84 -25.96 11.50
C LYS A 193 30.37 -24.57 11.21
N ILE A 194 30.55 -23.80 12.28
CA ILE A 194 31.05 -22.44 12.22
C ILE A 194 32.37 -22.40 11.41
N GLY A 195 32.35 -21.68 10.29
CA GLY A 195 33.54 -21.36 9.48
C GLY A 195 33.88 -22.43 8.45
N HIS A 196 32.98 -23.40 8.27
CA HIS A 196 33.11 -24.48 7.31
C HIS A 196 31.84 -24.61 6.49
N LYS A 197 31.99 -25.15 5.28
CA LYS A 197 30.88 -25.57 4.43
C LYS A 197 30.77 -27.09 4.48
N PHE A 198 29.54 -27.59 4.63
CA PHE A 198 29.28 -29.03 4.57
C PHE A 198 29.56 -29.55 3.15
N ASP A 199 30.42 -30.56 3.03
CA ASP A 199 30.96 -31.10 1.76
C ASP A 199 30.44 -32.53 1.50
N GLY A 200 29.37 -32.94 2.18
CA GLY A 200 28.70 -34.23 1.97
C GLY A 200 28.96 -35.27 3.07
N TRP A 201 28.25 -36.40 2.93
CA TRP A 201 28.33 -37.55 3.82
C TRP A 201 29.20 -38.64 3.21
N PHE A 202 30.04 -39.27 4.04
CA PHE A 202 30.99 -40.31 3.61
C PHE A 202 30.83 -41.58 4.45
N LEU A 203 31.15 -42.72 3.86
CA LEU A 203 31.08 -44.04 4.50
C LEU A 203 32.30 -44.34 5.40
N ASP A 204 33.35 -43.51 5.31
CA ASP A 204 34.58 -43.65 6.07
C ASP A 204 35.09 -42.30 6.57
N LYS A 205 35.88 -42.34 7.65
CA LYS A 205 36.46 -41.16 8.30
C LYS A 205 37.61 -40.50 7.53
N ASP A 206 38.17 -41.21 6.55
CA ASP A 206 39.28 -40.73 5.71
C ASP A 206 38.73 -40.01 4.45
N PHE A 207 37.40 -40.02 4.29
CA PHE A 207 36.63 -39.36 3.24
C PHE A 207 36.95 -39.86 1.83
N GLU A 208 37.29 -41.15 1.69
CA GLU A 208 37.59 -41.77 0.40
C GLU A 208 36.35 -42.29 -0.33
N LYS A 209 35.27 -42.62 0.41
CA LYS A 209 34.02 -43.18 -0.12
C LYS A 209 32.84 -42.27 0.18
N GLU A 210 32.47 -41.47 -0.80
CA GLU A 210 31.26 -40.65 -0.75
C GLU A 210 30.01 -41.54 -0.66
N PHE A 211 29.05 -41.14 0.16
CA PHE A 211 27.79 -41.85 0.32
C PHE A 211 26.83 -41.45 -0.79
N ASP A 212 26.33 -42.46 -1.51
CA ASP A 212 25.26 -42.33 -2.49
C ASP A 212 24.12 -43.28 -2.14
N ILE A 213 22.95 -42.72 -1.81
CA ILE A 213 21.77 -43.46 -1.40
C ILE A 213 21.22 -44.39 -2.50
N GLU A 214 21.47 -44.07 -3.77
CA GLU A 214 20.95 -44.85 -4.90
C GLU A 214 21.75 -46.13 -5.15
N SER A 215 23.07 -46.08 -4.88
CA SER A 215 23.98 -47.19 -5.16
C SER A 215 24.38 -48.00 -3.93
N TYR A 216 24.22 -47.45 -2.72
CA TYR A 216 24.63 -48.14 -1.50
C TYR A 216 23.60 -49.19 -1.03
N SER A 217 24.08 -50.41 -0.72
CA SER A 217 23.25 -51.52 -0.22
C SER A 217 23.88 -52.13 1.05
N PRO A 218 23.55 -51.60 2.24
CA PRO A 218 24.09 -52.08 3.50
C PRO A 218 23.52 -53.45 3.89
N GLN A 219 24.33 -54.23 4.62
CA GLN A 219 23.90 -55.50 5.23
C GLN A 219 23.70 -55.39 6.75
N ASP A 220 24.21 -54.31 7.36
CA ASP A 220 24.19 -54.02 8.79
C ASP A 220 24.11 -52.50 9.01
N ASP A 221 23.83 -52.11 10.27
CA ASP A 221 23.85 -50.70 10.70
C ASP A 221 25.19 -50.05 10.35
N PHE A 222 25.14 -48.81 9.87
CA PHE A 222 26.34 -48.09 9.45
C PHE A 222 26.31 -46.62 9.90
N LYS A 223 27.47 -45.98 9.76
CA LYS A 223 27.70 -44.60 10.19
C LYS A 223 28.16 -43.78 9.01
N LEU A 224 27.57 -42.59 8.86
CA LEU A 224 27.99 -41.57 7.91
C LEU A 224 28.83 -40.51 8.61
N PHE A 225 29.88 -40.06 7.93
CA PHE A 225 30.85 -39.09 8.42
C PHE A 225 30.73 -37.80 7.61
N ALA A 226 30.51 -36.67 8.30
CA ALA A 226 30.38 -35.37 7.66
C ALA A 226 31.76 -34.86 7.22
N LYS A 227 31.89 -34.54 5.94
CA LYS A 227 33.07 -33.85 5.42
C LYS A 227 32.86 -32.35 5.42
N TRP A 228 33.93 -31.61 5.69
CA TRP A 228 33.89 -30.15 5.83
C TRP A 228 34.96 -29.49 4.98
N ALA A 229 34.54 -28.51 4.18
CA ALA A 229 35.44 -27.60 3.51
C ALA A 229 35.69 -26.37 4.39
N HIS A 230 36.96 -25.97 4.56
CA HIS A 230 37.35 -24.80 5.36
C HIS A 230 37.63 -23.60 4.46
N ILE A 231 37.41 -22.39 4.99
CA ILE A 231 37.69 -21.14 4.29
C ILE A 231 39.19 -21.04 3.99
N THR A 232 39.55 -20.70 2.76
CA THR A 232 40.94 -20.47 2.31
C THR A 232 41.22 -19.02 1.97
N LYS A 233 40.19 -18.27 1.56
CA LYS A 233 40.29 -16.86 1.19
C LYS A 233 38.90 -16.23 1.23
N ILE A 234 38.84 -14.93 1.51
CA ILE A 234 37.68 -14.09 1.21
C ILE A 234 38.06 -13.02 0.19
N GLU A 235 37.12 -12.61 -0.64
CA GLU A 235 37.26 -11.52 -1.62
C GLU A 235 36.09 -10.56 -1.47
N ALA A 236 36.36 -9.26 -1.51
CA ALA A 236 35.29 -8.27 -1.59
C ALA A 236 34.91 -8.07 -3.06
N ILE A 237 33.63 -8.18 -3.35
CA ILE A 237 33.05 -7.81 -4.64
C ILE A 237 32.41 -6.44 -4.44
N ASN A 238 32.80 -5.47 -5.26
CA ASN A 238 32.18 -4.15 -5.31
C ASN A 238 31.81 -3.80 -6.75
N THR A 239 30.53 -3.53 -7.02
CA THR A 239 30.05 -3.10 -8.33
C THR A 239 29.83 -1.59 -8.43
N LYS A 240 29.82 -0.86 -7.31
CA LYS A 240 29.72 0.60 -7.28
C LYS A 240 30.96 1.20 -6.64
N THR A 241 31.83 1.75 -7.47
CA THR A 241 33.12 2.30 -7.02
C THR A 241 33.08 3.80 -6.76
N GLU A 242 32.02 4.50 -7.15
CA GLU A 242 31.93 5.96 -7.06
C GLU A 242 30.75 6.39 -6.19
N TYR A 243 31.03 7.36 -5.30
CA TYR A 243 30.06 7.95 -4.38
C TYR A 243 30.23 9.47 -4.35
N ILE A 244 29.17 10.14 -3.92
CA ILE A 244 29.17 11.58 -3.66
C ILE A 244 29.41 11.80 -2.17
N GLU A 245 30.10 12.87 -1.80
CA GLU A 245 30.29 13.30 -0.42
C GLU A 245 28.98 13.22 0.40
N GLY A 246 29.04 12.54 1.56
CA GLY A 246 27.90 12.35 2.45
C GLY A 246 26.89 11.29 1.99
N GLN A 247 27.02 10.74 0.78
CA GLN A 247 26.16 9.66 0.30
C GLN A 247 26.38 8.39 1.13
N SER A 248 25.29 7.70 1.49
CA SER A 248 25.38 6.41 2.17
C SER A 248 26.00 5.33 1.28
N LEU A 249 26.80 4.45 1.86
CA LEU A 249 27.35 3.29 1.16
C LEU A 249 26.21 2.36 0.72
N ASP A 250 26.26 1.91 -0.53
CA ASP A 250 25.25 1.02 -1.10
C ASP A 250 25.61 -0.44 -0.81
N PHE A 251 25.05 -1.00 0.27
CA PHE A 251 25.27 -2.39 0.66
C PHE A 251 24.74 -3.42 -0.35
N GLY A 252 23.86 -3.03 -1.29
CA GLY A 252 23.41 -3.91 -2.37
C GLY A 252 24.47 -4.08 -3.47
N SER A 253 25.41 -3.15 -3.57
CA SER A 253 26.51 -3.17 -4.55
C SER A 253 27.77 -3.89 -4.06
N VAL A 254 27.80 -4.31 -2.79
CA VAL A 254 28.97 -4.93 -2.15
C VAL A 254 28.65 -6.28 -1.53
N ALA A 255 29.54 -7.24 -1.72
CA ALA A 255 29.39 -8.59 -1.21
C ALA A 255 30.74 -9.20 -0.80
N ILE A 256 30.69 -10.24 0.03
CA ILE A 256 31.85 -11.03 0.43
C ILE A 256 31.75 -12.39 -0.26
N LYS A 257 32.72 -12.69 -1.13
CA LYS A 257 32.89 -14.02 -1.71
C LYS A 257 33.83 -14.83 -0.83
N ILE A 258 33.35 -15.94 -0.30
CA ILE A 258 34.10 -16.85 0.58
C ILE A 258 34.52 -18.05 -0.25
N LEU A 259 35.82 -18.31 -0.34
CA LEU A 259 36.39 -19.44 -1.09
C LEU A 259 36.82 -20.55 -0.13
N TYR A 260 36.48 -21.78 -0.48
CA TYR A 260 36.73 -22.98 0.30
C TYR A 260 37.84 -23.85 -0.32
N ASN A 261 38.49 -24.69 0.48
CA ASN A 261 39.60 -25.54 0.03
C ASN A 261 39.18 -26.65 -0.96
N ASN A 262 37.89 -26.97 -1.04
CA ASN A 262 37.33 -27.90 -2.04
C ASN A 262 37.10 -27.21 -3.42
N GLY A 263 37.40 -25.92 -3.56
CA GLY A 263 37.21 -25.14 -4.79
C GLY A 263 35.85 -24.45 -4.88
N ASP A 264 34.92 -24.73 -3.96
CA ASP A 264 33.63 -24.05 -3.89
C ASP A 264 33.76 -22.62 -3.38
N PHE A 265 32.70 -21.84 -3.61
CA PHE A 265 32.53 -20.55 -2.98
C PHE A 265 31.07 -20.30 -2.60
N GLU A 266 30.86 -19.33 -1.74
CA GLU A 266 29.56 -18.72 -1.49
C GLU A 266 29.70 -17.20 -1.48
N THR A 267 28.59 -16.50 -1.67
CA THR A 267 28.54 -15.05 -1.62
C THR A 267 27.54 -14.62 -0.56
N ILE A 268 27.96 -13.76 0.35
CA ILE A 268 27.09 -13.15 1.35
C ILE A 268 27.04 -11.64 1.14
N GLY A 269 25.87 -11.05 1.39
CA GLY A 269 25.70 -9.60 1.38
C GLY A 269 26.57 -8.96 2.45
N LEU A 270 27.23 -7.85 2.09
CA LEU A 270 28.01 -7.07 3.05
C LEU A 270 27.05 -6.19 3.88
N SER A 271 27.40 -5.94 5.14
CA SER A 271 26.58 -5.13 6.06
C SER A 271 27.49 -4.30 6.97
N PRO A 272 26.97 -3.27 7.67
CA PRO A 272 27.80 -2.36 8.47
C PRO A 272 28.71 -3.06 9.48
N GLN A 273 28.29 -4.21 10.05
CA GLN A 273 29.09 -4.96 11.03
C GLN A 273 30.41 -5.52 10.46
N HIS A 274 30.50 -5.66 9.13
CA HIS A 274 31.66 -6.19 8.44
C HIS A 274 32.68 -5.09 8.09
N LEU A 275 32.33 -3.81 8.24
CA LEU A 275 33.22 -2.69 7.97
C LEU A 275 33.68 -2.05 9.27
N ARG A 276 34.90 -1.52 9.26
CA ARG A 276 35.42 -0.66 10.32
C ARG A 276 36.04 0.56 9.68
N GLU A 277 35.83 1.73 10.30
CA GLU A 277 36.59 2.95 10.01
C GLU A 277 36.52 3.41 8.54
N TYR A 278 35.33 3.80 8.07
CA TYR A 278 35.14 4.51 6.80
C TYR A 278 34.44 5.85 7.02
N ASP A 279 34.73 6.85 6.17
CA ASP A 279 34.15 8.19 6.24
C ASP A 279 33.63 8.62 4.88
N MET A 280 32.31 8.65 4.72
CA MET A 280 31.67 9.05 3.46
C MET A 280 31.76 10.56 3.17
N ASN A 281 32.32 11.36 4.09
CA ASN A 281 32.57 12.80 3.88
C ASN A 281 34.00 13.09 3.42
N ARG A 282 34.90 12.10 3.47
CA ARG A 282 36.30 12.29 3.05
C ARG A 282 36.42 12.14 1.54
N LEU A 283 36.76 13.22 0.85
CA LEU A 283 36.95 13.22 -0.61
C LEU A 283 38.14 12.38 -1.06
N GLY A 284 38.06 11.89 -2.30
CA GLY A 284 39.10 11.12 -2.98
C GLY A 284 38.96 9.62 -2.82
N ARG A 285 40.02 8.90 -3.23
CA ARG A 285 40.09 7.43 -3.15
C ARG A 285 40.21 6.97 -1.70
N GLN A 286 39.40 5.97 -1.34
CA GLN A 286 39.38 5.35 -0.01
C GLN A 286 39.40 3.83 -0.11
N GLU A 287 40.20 3.19 0.75
CA GLU A 287 40.22 1.73 0.91
C GLU A 287 39.34 1.34 2.11
N LEU A 288 38.30 0.54 1.86
CA LEU A 288 37.38 0.03 2.89
C LEU A 288 37.79 -1.39 3.27
N LYS A 289 38.11 -1.58 4.56
CA LYS A 289 38.49 -2.88 5.11
C LYS A 289 37.26 -3.67 5.54
N VAL A 290 37.14 -4.87 4.99
CA VAL A 290 36.08 -5.83 5.25
C VAL A 290 36.60 -6.92 6.17
N TYR A 291 35.83 -7.23 7.22
CA TYR A 291 36.12 -8.25 8.21
C TYR A 291 35.01 -9.28 8.24
N PHE A 292 35.38 -10.55 8.14
CA PHE A 292 34.46 -11.68 8.30
C PHE A 292 35.15 -12.76 9.14
N ARG A 293 34.72 -12.88 10.41
CA ARG A 293 35.37 -13.74 11.42
C ARG A 293 36.86 -13.35 11.54
N ASP A 294 37.76 -14.30 11.35
CA ASP A 294 39.22 -14.10 11.38
C ASP A 294 39.80 -13.62 10.04
N TRP A 295 38.96 -13.51 9.00
CA TRP A 295 39.38 -13.13 7.65
C TRP A 295 39.17 -11.65 7.40
N LYS A 296 40.08 -11.06 6.61
CA LYS A 296 39.99 -9.67 6.16
C LYS A 296 40.33 -9.54 4.68
N THR A 297 39.69 -8.58 4.03
CA THR A 297 39.96 -8.13 2.65
C THR A 297 39.64 -6.64 2.56
N SER A 298 39.86 -6.02 1.41
CA SER A 298 39.46 -4.65 1.17
C SER A 298 38.89 -4.46 -0.24
N PHE A 299 38.20 -3.35 -0.44
CA PHE A 299 37.85 -2.81 -1.76
C PHE A 299 38.04 -1.29 -1.75
N GLU A 300 38.18 -0.70 -2.93
CA GLU A 300 38.34 0.73 -3.08
C GLU A 300 37.02 1.39 -3.52
N ILE A 301 36.80 2.61 -3.04
CA ILE A 301 35.79 3.53 -3.53
C ILE A 301 36.44 4.90 -3.80
N GLU A 302 35.78 5.72 -4.60
CA GLU A 302 36.15 7.11 -4.87
C GLU A 302 34.98 8.02 -4.49
N ILE A 303 35.25 9.00 -3.64
CA ILE A 303 34.26 9.99 -3.21
C ILE A 303 34.56 11.32 -3.89
N ARG A 304 33.67 11.77 -4.75
CA ARG A 304 33.74 13.11 -5.34
C ARG A 304 32.98 14.13 -4.50
N ALA A 305 33.36 15.40 -4.61
CA ALA A 305 32.62 16.49 -4.00
C ALA A 305 31.18 16.53 -4.54
N LYS A 306 30.24 16.87 -3.67
CA LYS A 306 28.87 17.18 -4.09
C LYS A 306 28.86 18.42 -4.97
N THR A 307 28.00 18.44 -5.97
CA THR A 307 27.87 19.56 -6.91
C THR A 307 26.54 20.25 -6.72
N LEU A 308 26.55 21.58 -6.74
CA LEU A 308 25.34 22.38 -6.65
C LEU A 308 24.53 22.20 -7.95
N THR A 309 23.31 21.68 -7.84
CA THR A 309 22.44 21.45 -9.00
C THR A 309 21.63 22.70 -9.32
N HIS A 310 20.89 23.22 -8.34
CA HIS A 310 20.07 24.41 -8.43
C HIS A 310 19.90 25.08 -7.07
N ILE A 311 19.29 26.26 -7.08
CA ILE A 311 18.97 27.07 -5.90
C ILE A 311 17.48 27.41 -5.93
N GLU A 312 16.88 27.61 -4.77
CA GLU A 312 15.49 28.04 -4.62
C GLU A 312 15.36 29.10 -3.53
N ALA A 313 14.64 30.18 -3.83
CA ALA A 313 14.26 31.16 -2.82
C ALA A 313 12.99 30.71 -2.09
N VAL A 314 13.12 30.48 -0.79
CA VAL A 314 12.02 29.92 0.03
C VAL A 314 11.35 30.95 0.94
N SER A 315 12.03 32.05 1.24
CA SER A 315 11.48 33.15 2.02
C SER A 315 11.96 34.48 1.48
N TYR A 316 11.03 35.28 0.96
CA TYR A 316 11.26 36.62 0.43
C TYR A 316 9.98 37.45 0.48
N GLN A 317 10.14 38.78 0.52
CA GLN A 317 9.02 39.72 0.45
C GLN A 317 8.49 39.80 -0.99
N LYS A 318 7.18 39.60 -1.16
CA LYS A 318 6.51 39.56 -2.48
C LYS A 318 5.92 40.90 -2.90
N GLU A 319 5.57 41.75 -1.93
CA GLU A 319 4.90 43.03 -2.18
C GLU A 319 5.76 44.17 -1.67
N TYR A 320 5.92 45.20 -2.49
CA TYR A 320 6.67 46.42 -2.19
C TYR A 320 5.78 47.64 -2.48
N GLN A 321 6.00 48.72 -1.74
CA GLN A 321 5.41 50.02 -2.03
C GLN A 321 6.24 50.75 -3.11
N TYR A 322 5.59 51.65 -3.85
CA TYR A 322 6.26 52.54 -4.78
C TYR A 322 7.42 53.28 -4.08
N MET A 323 8.61 53.24 -4.69
CA MET A 323 9.87 53.78 -4.16
C MET A 323 10.44 53.07 -2.93
N GLU A 324 9.88 51.95 -2.47
CA GLU A 324 10.48 51.11 -1.43
C GLU A 324 11.80 50.49 -1.91
N GLU A 325 12.76 50.32 -1.00
CA GLU A 325 14.01 49.62 -1.31
C GLU A 325 13.80 48.10 -1.25
N LEU A 326 14.54 47.35 -2.09
CA LEU A 326 14.46 45.90 -2.10
C LEU A 326 14.91 45.31 -0.75
N ASN A 327 14.12 44.38 -0.21
CA ASN A 327 14.54 43.60 0.94
C ASN A 327 15.51 42.50 0.50
N THR A 328 16.78 42.63 0.89
CA THR A 328 17.85 41.70 0.51
C THR A 328 17.93 40.47 1.42
N GLN A 329 17.16 40.39 2.51
CA GLN A 329 17.13 39.22 3.38
C GLN A 329 16.30 38.11 2.74
N VAL A 330 16.94 37.36 1.84
CA VAL A 330 16.34 36.22 1.16
C VAL A 330 16.93 34.92 1.69
N GLU A 331 16.06 34.00 2.10
CA GLU A 331 16.46 32.64 2.45
C GLU A 331 16.55 31.79 1.18
N LEU A 332 17.73 31.24 0.90
CA LEU A 332 17.92 30.28 -0.19
C LEU A 332 18.12 28.86 0.35
N LEU A 333 17.55 27.89 -0.37
CA LEU A 333 17.92 26.49 -0.30
C LEU A 333 18.84 26.14 -1.48
N LEU A 334 20.00 25.60 -1.15
CA LEU A 334 20.94 25.01 -2.10
C LEU A 334 20.63 23.52 -2.24
N TYR A 335 20.44 23.05 -3.47
CA TYR A 335 20.19 21.63 -3.75
C TYR A 335 21.40 20.99 -4.41
N TYR A 336 21.91 19.92 -3.81
CA TYR A 336 23.07 19.19 -4.32
C TYR A 336 22.67 17.89 -5.02
N ASP A 337 23.58 17.35 -5.82
CA ASP A 337 23.39 16.12 -6.60
C ASP A 337 23.44 14.81 -5.79
N ASN A 338 23.68 14.92 -4.48
CA ASN A 338 23.52 13.84 -3.51
C ASN A 338 22.19 13.91 -2.75
N ASP A 339 21.22 14.68 -3.26
CA ASP A 339 19.90 14.94 -2.67
C ASP A 339 19.93 15.64 -1.30
N THR A 340 21.08 16.17 -0.88
CA THR A 340 21.16 17.00 0.32
C THR A 340 20.83 18.45 0.01
N THR A 341 20.33 19.16 1.03
CA THR A 341 20.06 20.58 0.96
C THR A 341 20.82 21.35 2.04
N GLU A 342 21.13 22.60 1.75
CA GLU A 342 21.77 23.52 2.68
C GLU A 342 21.02 24.85 2.66
N LYS A 343 20.66 25.34 3.84
CA LYS A 343 19.98 26.64 3.98
C LYS A 343 21.03 27.72 4.23
N ILE A 344 20.96 28.78 3.44
CA ILE A 344 21.81 29.96 3.58
C ILE A 344 20.98 31.24 3.61
N TYR A 345 21.52 32.26 4.28
CA TYR A 345 21.04 33.65 4.25
C TYR A 345 22.09 34.43 3.47
N LEU A 346 21.71 35.03 2.35
CA LEU A 346 22.70 35.61 1.44
C LEU A 346 22.82 37.11 1.60
N GLU A 347 24.01 37.52 2.03
CA GLU A 347 24.51 38.90 1.91
C GLU A 347 25.33 39.07 0.61
N ASP A 348 25.76 37.96 -0.02
CA ASP A 348 26.66 37.91 -1.18
C ASP A 348 25.99 37.52 -2.52
N ALA A 349 24.67 37.31 -2.54
CA ALA A 349 23.95 37.04 -3.79
C ALA A 349 23.63 38.33 -4.54
N ARG A 350 23.77 38.29 -5.86
CA ARG A 350 23.37 39.38 -6.72
C ARG A 350 21.91 39.19 -7.12
N ILE A 351 21.09 40.22 -6.88
CA ILE A 351 19.70 40.26 -7.32
C ILE A 351 19.61 41.29 -8.44
N ASP A 352 19.15 40.87 -9.61
CA ASP A 352 18.91 41.73 -10.76
C ASP A 352 17.39 41.81 -11.05
N GLY A 353 16.94 42.91 -11.65
CA GLY A 353 15.58 43.05 -12.20
C GLY A 353 14.59 43.87 -11.36
N TYR A 354 14.96 44.35 -10.17
CA TYR A 354 14.08 45.20 -9.35
C TYR A 354 14.16 46.68 -9.75
N ASP A 355 13.01 47.29 -10.07
CA ASP A 355 12.83 48.72 -10.30
C ASP A 355 11.72 49.27 -9.38
N LYS A 356 12.12 49.96 -8.30
CA LYS A 356 11.19 50.56 -7.34
C LYS A 356 10.27 51.64 -7.91
N SER A 357 10.57 52.18 -9.10
CA SER A 357 9.78 53.21 -9.77
C SER A 357 8.79 52.65 -10.80
N PHE A 358 8.81 51.33 -11.02
CA PHE A 358 7.92 50.65 -11.94
C PHE A 358 6.80 49.93 -11.17
N VAL A 359 5.57 50.43 -11.26
CA VAL A 359 4.39 49.81 -10.63
C VAL A 359 3.94 48.59 -11.42
N GLY A 360 3.66 47.48 -10.72
CA GLY A 360 3.21 46.21 -11.30
C GLY A 360 4.13 45.04 -10.98
N ASN A 361 3.86 43.90 -11.63
CA ASN A 361 4.61 42.67 -11.45
C ASN A 361 6.03 42.79 -12.06
N GLN A 362 7.02 42.25 -11.35
CA GLN A 362 8.42 42.21 -11.75
C GLN A 362 9.00 40.83 -11.45
N ILE A 363 9.88 40.36 -12.34
CA ILE A 363 10.63 39.12 -12.17
C ILE A 363 12.05 39.50 -11.79
N LEU A 364 12.51 39.05 -10.64
CA LEU A 364 13.87 39.27 -10.14
C LEU A 364 14.66 37.98 -10.30
N THR A 365 15.87 38.09 -10.83
CA THR A 365 16.79 36.95 -10.97
C THR A 365 17.83 37.00 -9.86
N ILE A 366 17.87 35.96 -9.03
CA ILE A 366 18.87 35.76 -7.99
C ILE A 366 20.02 34.95 -8.57
N LEU A 367 21.25 35.45 -8.45
CA LEU A 367 22.48 34.81 -8.92
C LEU A 367 23.37 34.46 -7.72
N TYR A 368 23.69 33.17 -7.59
CA TYR A 368 24.58 32.66 -6.54
C TYR A 368 25.81 31.97 -7.16
N ASN A 369 27.01 32.38 -6.75
CA ASN A 369 28.27 31.77 -7.19
C ASN A 369 28.76 30.76 -6.14
N HIS A 370 28.84 29.49 -6.51
CA HIS A 370 29.38 28.43 -5.68
C HIS A 370 30.59 27.81 -6.38
N ASN A 371 31.78 27.98 -5.80
CA ASN A 371 33.04 27.42 -6.31
C ASN A 371 33.34 27.76 -7.80
N GLY A 372 32.91 28.93 -8.27
CA GLY A 372 33.14 29.39 -9.64
C GLY A 372 32.01 29.08 -10.62
N GLU A 373 31.01 28.29 -10.23
CA GLU A 373 29.78 28.08 -10.99
C GLU A 373 28.65 28.99 -10.50
N VAL A 374 27.97 29.65 -11.43
CA VAL A 374 26.83 30.52 -11.12
C VAL A 374 25.52 29.77 -11.33
N LYS A 375 24.66 29.77 -10.31
CA LYS A 375 23.28 29.27 -10.37
C LYS A 375 22.30 30.44 -10.28
N ALA A 376 21.17 30.29 -10.94
CA ALA A 376 20.13 31.31 -10.99
C ALA A 376 18.77 30.73 -10.58
N CYS A 377 17.95 31.54 -9.93
CA CYS A 377 16.51 31.31 -9.79
C CYS A 377 15.76 32.63 -9.91
N ASP A 378 14.54 32.56 -10.42
CA ASP A 378 13.67 33.73 -10.57
C ASP A 378 12.64 33.78 -9.43
N ILE A 379 12.33 34.98 -8.96
CA ILE A 379 11.26 35.26 -8.01
C ILE A 379 10.33 36.34 -8.56
N ASP A 380 9.03 36.17 -8.31
CA ASP A 380 8.02 37.17 -8.66
C ASP A 380 7.76 38.12 -7.48
N VAL A 381 7.81 39.42 -7.75
CA VAL A 381 7.41 40.47 -6.82
C VAL A 381 6.47 41.46 -7.48
N ILE A 382 5.74 42.25 -6.69
CA ILE A 382 4.86 43.32 -7.18
C ILE A 382 5.16 44.62 -6.44
N VAL A 383 5.27 45.72 -7.20
CA VAL A 383 5.33 47.08 -6.66
C VAL A 383 3.95 47.71 -6.78
N LEU A 384 3.39 48.15 -5.66
CA LEU A 384 2.06 48.75 -5.55
C LEU A 384 2.17 50.25 -5.22
N ASP A 385 1.29 51.05 -5.84
CA ASP A 385 1.16 52.48 -5.53
C ASP A 385 -0.10 52.73 -4.68
N SER A 386 0.10 52.99 -3.39
CA SER A 386 -1.00 53.22 -2.44
C SER A 386 -1.89 54.43 -2.78
N SER A 387 -1.48 55.34 -3.67
CA SER A 387 -2.22 56.58 -3.92
C SER A 387 -3.45 56.46 -4.84
N LYS A 388 -3.88 55.24 -5.23
CA LYS A 388 -5.09 54.94 -6.05
C LYS A 388 -5.49 56.07 -7.01
N ILE A 389 -4.73 56.25 -8.10
CA ILE A 389 -4.98 57.35 -9.05
C ILE A 389 -6.20 57.03 -9.91
N VAL A 390 -7.28 57.82 -9.80
CA VAL A 390 -8.45 57.70 -10.68
C VAL A 390 -8.05 57.98 -12.13
N SER A 391 -8.43 57.08 -13.04
CA SER A 391 -8.11 57.17 -14.47
C SER A 391 -9.32 57.48 -15.34
N LYS A 392 -10.51 57.02 -14.92
CA LYS A 392 -11.77 57.19 -15.65
C LYS A 392 -12.95 57.07 -14.71
N ILE A 393 -13.99 57.88 -14.95
CA ILE A 393 -15.32 57.70 -14.38
C ILE A 393 -16.34 57.47 -15.50
N GLU A 394 -17.38 56.69 -15.20
CA GLU A 394 -18.46 56.39 -16.14
C GLU A 394 -19.81 56.37 -15.41
N LEU A 395 -20.80 57.10 -15.91
CA LEU A 395 -22.16 57.03 -15.38
C LEU A 395 -22.80 55.70 -15.78
N ILE A 396 -23.08 54.85 -14.79
CA ILE A 396 -23.63 53.51 -15.03
C ILE A 396 -25.07 53.36 -14.56
N CYS A 397 -25.50 54.17 -13.59
CA CYS A 397 -26.89 54.27 -13.14
C CYS A 397 -27.34 55.70 -13.38
N TYR A 398 -28.38 55.86 -14.20
CA TYR A 398 -28.87 57.19 -14.58
C TYR A 398 -29.90 57.67 -13.54
N PRO A 399 -29.74 58.89 -12.99
CA PRO A 399 -30.77 59.52 -12.16
C PRO A 399 -31.97 59.97 -13.03
N LYS A 400 -32.89 60.76 -12.45
CA LYS A 400 -34.00 61.36 -13.19
C LYS A 400 -33.49 62.15 -14.41
N THR A 401 -34.08 61.90 -15.58
CA THR A 401 -33.66 62.52 -16.86
C THR A 401 -34.69 63.44 -17.48
N GLU A 402 -35.89 63.52 -16.92
CA GLU A 402 -36.93 64.46 -17.34
C GLU A 402 -37.36 65.29 -16.15
N TYR A 403 -37.34 66.61 -16.30
CA TYR A 403 -37.74 67.56 -15.27
C TYR A 403 -38.78 68.52 -15.84
N TYR A 404 -39.70 68.96 -14.99
CA TYR A 404 -40.56 70.10 -15.32
C TYR A 404 -39.89 71.42 -14.92
N LEU A 405 -40.31 72.52 -15.54
CA LEU A 405 -39.81 73.84 -15.16
C LEU A 405 -39.93 74.08 -13.65
N GLY A 406 -38.87 74.60 -13.03
CA GLY A 406 -38.82 74.89 -11.60
C GLY A 406 -38.59 73.68 -10.69
N GLU A 407 -38.51 72.46 -11.22
CA GLU A 407 -38.11 71.31 -10.41
C GLU A 407 -36.66 71.42 -9.94
N GLU A 408 -36.39 70.89 -8.75
CA GLU A 408 -35.04 70.74 -8.24
C GLU A 408 -34.34 69.51 -8.84
N LEU A 409 -33.02 69.59 -8.96
CA LEU A 409 -32.19 68.46 -9.35
C LEU A 409 -32.37 67.29 -8.37
N ASP A 410 -32.73 66.12 -8.92
CA ASP A 410 -32.81 64.84 -8.21
C ASP A 410 -31.81 63.86 -8.81
N VAL A 411 -30.73 63.58 -8.07
CA VAL A 411 -29.67 62.64 -8.45
C VAL A 411 -29.88 61.24 -7.84
N SER A 412 -31.00 61.00 -7.15
CA SER A 412 -31.27 59.75 -6.47
C SER A 412 -31.27 58.57 -7.45
N GLY A 413 -30.66 57.46 -7.05
CA GLY A 413 -30.49 56.29 -7.91
C GLY A 413 -29.38 56.41 -8.97
N GLY A 414 -28.75 57.58 -9.10
CA GLY A 414 -27.59 57.79 -9.95
C GLY A 414 -26.29 57.28 -9.31
N ALA A 415 -25.41 56.66 -10.10
CA ALA A 415 -24.10 56.21 -9.64
C ALA A 415 -23.07 56.18 -10.77
N ILE A 416 -21.84 56.59 -10.44
CA ILE A 416 -20.67 56.44 -11.31
C ILE A 416 -19.87 55.21 -10.93
N LYS A 417 -19.23 54.61 -11.93
CA LYS A 417 -18.18 53.61 -11.80
C LYS A 417 -16.84 54.30 -11.95
N VAL A 418 -15.94 54.08 -10.99
CA VAL A 418 -14.58 54.63 -10.95
C VAL A 418 -13.58 53.54 -11.32
N LYS A 419 -12.73 53.82 -12.30
CA LYS A 419 -11.59 52.99 -12.70
C LYS A 419 -10.28 53.67 -12.34
N TYR A 420 -9.34 52.90 -11.80
CA TYR A 420 -8.02 53.37 -11.41
C TYR A 420 -6.98 53.10 -12.52
N ARG A 421 -5.85 53.83 -12.52
CA ARG A 421 -4.79 53.74 -13.55
C ARG A 421 -4.17 52.32 -13.67
N TYR A 422 -4.32 51.50 -12.63
CA TYR A 422 -3.88 50.10 -12.58
C TYR A 422 -5.06 49.19 -12.19
N ASP A 423 -6.12 49.19 -13.00
CA ASP A 423 -7.39 48.49 -12.72
C ASP A 423 -7.26 46.96 -12.64
N GLU A 424 -6.16 46.38 -13.12
CA GLU A 424 -5.80 44.97 -12.88
C GLU A 424 -5.52 44.66 -11.40
N PHE A 425 -5.06 45.64 -10.63
CA PHE A 425 -4.70 45.50 -9.21
C PHE A 425 -5.67 46.23 -8.27
N TYR A 426 -6.37 47.25 -8.76
CA TYR A 426 -7.35 48.01 -8.00
C TYR A 426 -8.76 47.79 -8.60
N PRO A 427 -9.66 47.10 -7.88
CA PRO A 427 -10.99 46.82 -8.40
C PRO A 427 -11.78 48.10 -8.65
N GLU A 428 -12.72 48.02 -9.60
CA GLU A 428 -13.66 49.10 -9.89
C GLU A 428 -14.51 49.41 -8.66
N GLU A 429 -14.74 50.69 -8.39
CA GLU A 429 -15.57 51.15 -7.26
C GLU A 429 -16.84 51.85 -7.77
N LEU A 430 -17.93 51.74 -7.02
CA LEU A 430 -19.22 52.37 -7.33
C LEU A 430 -19.50 53.50 -6.34
N ILE A 431 -19.75 54.69 -6.87
CA ILE A 431 -20.00 55.89 -6.07
C ILE A 431 -21.36 56.46 -6.44
N ALA A 432 -22.24 56.58 -5.44
CA ALA A 432 -23.54 57.22 -5.61
C ALA A 432 -23.37 58.71 -5.90
N LEU A 433 -24.17 59.25 -6.83
CA LEU A 433 -24.14 60.68 -7.14
C LEU A 433 -24.64 61.51 -5.96
N THR A 434 -23.98 62.64 -5.72
CA THR A 434 -24.47 63.71 -4.85
C THR A 434 -24.80 64.93 -5.69
N LYS A 435 -25.64 65.84 -5.18
CA LYS A 435 -26.01 67.07 -5.91
C LYS A 435 -24.77 67.91 -6.25
N ASP A 436 -23.77 67.95 -5.36
CA ASP A 436 -22.53 68.73 -5.55
C ASP A 436 -21.63 68.17 -6.66
N MET A 437 -21.77 66.88 -7.01
CA MET A 437 -21.04 66.28 -8.13
C MET A 437 -21.59 66.74 -9.48
N VAL A 438 -22.83 67.25 -9.54
CA VAL A 438 -23.52 67.58 -10.79
C VAL A 438 -23.63 69.08 -10.97
N SER A 439 -23.22 69.57 -12.13
CA SER A 439 -23.25 70.99 -12.49
C SER A 439 -23.91 71.19 -13.86
N GLY A 440 -24.38 72.42 -14.12
CA GLY A 440 -25.04 72.80 -15.38
C GLY A 440 -26.55 72.60 -15.39
N PHE A 441 -27.17 72.22 -14.26
CA PHE A 441 -28.62 72.08 -14.17
C PHE A 441 -29.30 73.45 -14.09
N ASP A 442 -30.19 73.73 -15.04
CA ASP A 442 -31.03 74.91 -15.11
C ASP A 442 -32.45 74.49 -15.53
N SER A 443 -33.38 74.50 -14.58
CA SER A 443 -34.79 74.18 -14.82
C SER A 443 -35.65 75.43 -15.08
N SER A 444 -35.05 76.61 -15.27
CA SER A 444 -35.77 77.85 -15.58
C SER A 444 -36.07 78.03 -17.08
N VAL A 445 -35.48 77.19 -17.93
CA VAL A 445 -35.62 77.27 -19.40
C VAL A 445 -35.96 75.89 -19.97
N GLU A 446 -36.92 75.85 -20.90
CA GLU A 446 -37.23 74.63 -21.63
C GLU A 446 -36.04 74.18 -22.48
N ASN A 447 -35.67 72.90 -22.39
CA ASN A 447 -34.51 72.37 -23.07
C ASN A 447 -34.66 70.87 -23.32
N ASP A 448 -34.67 70.45 -24.59
CA ASP A 448 -34.85 69.04 -24.94
C ASP A 448 -33.59 68.18 -24.72
N ASN A 449 -32.44 68.80 -24.44
CA ASN A 449 -31.14 68.13 -24.39
C ASN A 449 -30.12 68.89 -23.54
N LEU A 450 -30.49 69.26 -22.31
CA LEU A 450 -29.60 69.94 -21.38
C LEU A 450 -28.50 68.98 -20.91
N GLU A 451 -27.24 69.33 -21.17
CA GLU A 451 -26.08 68.52 -20.77
C GLU A 451 -25.62 68.90 -19.37
N LEU A 452 -25.59 67.91 -18.47
CA LEU A 452 -25.14 68.03 -17.11
C LEU A 452 -23.75 67.40 -16.98
N VAL A 453 -22.88 68.08 -16.24
CA VAL A 453 -21.49 67.66 -16.01
C VAL A 453 -21.39 67.03 -14.62
N ILE A 454 -20.94 65.78 -14.58
CA ILE A 454 -20.59 65.07 -13.35
C ILE A 454 -19.08 65.18 -13.14
N ASN A 455 -18.67 65.73 -11.99
CA ASN A 455 -17.27 65.85 -11.59
C ASN A 455 -16.98 64.92 -10.41
N TYR A 456 -15.88 64.18 -10.48
CA TYR A 456 -15.33 63.40 -9.37
C TYR A 456 -13.81 63.41 -9.45
N GLU A 457 -13.16 63.98 -8.42
CA GLU A 457 -11.74 64.34 -8.44
C GLU A 457 -11.37 65.15 -9.71
N ASP A 458 -10.32 64.74 -10.44
CA ASP A 458 -9.87 65.39 -11.68
C ASP A 458 -10.58 64.86 -12.94
N MET A 459 -11.59 63.99 -12.79
CA MET A 459 -12.29 63.35 -13.91
C MET A 459 -13.72 63.85 -14.06
N THR A 460 -14.20 63.87 -15.30
CA THR A 460 -15.56 64.29 -15.65
C THR A 460 -16.26 63.31 -16.58
N CYS A 461 -17.58 63.19 -16.43
CA CYS A 461 -18.47 62.55 -17.41
C CYS A 461 -19.78 63.33 -17.52
N TYR A 462 -20.63 62.95 -18.48
CA TYR A 462 -21.79 63.76 -18.85
C TYR A 462 -23.06 62.90 -18.93
N TYR A 463 -24.19 63.52 -18.64
CA TYR A 463 -25.50 62.98 -18.98
C TYR A 463 -26.44 64.09 -19.40
N ARG A 464 -27.54 63.73 -20.08
CA ARG A 464 -28.46 64.71 -20.64
C ARG A 464 -29.84 64.55 -20.04
N VAL A 465 -30.48 65.69 -19.81
CA VAL A 465 -31.81 65.78 -19.25
C VAL A 465 -32.70 66.65 -20.13
N LYS A 466 -34.00 66.42 -20.02
CA LYS A 466 -35.04 67.18 -20.70
C LYS A 466 -35.77 68.06 -19.70
N ILE A 467 -35.85 69.36 -19.95
CA ILE A 467 -36.64 70.32 -19.19
C ILE A 467 -37.92 70.65 -19.95
N ILE A 468 -39.05 70.22 -19.40
CA ILE A 468 -40.37 70.27 -20.02
C ILE A 468 -41.14 71.48 -19.52
N ASN A 469 -41.52 72.35 -20.45
CA ASN A 469 -42.38 73.49 -20.18
C ASN A 469 -43.84 73.16 -20.44
N VAL A 470 -44.63 73.14 -19.37
CA VAL A 470 -46.09 72.92 -19.39
C VAL A 470 -46.91 74.21 -19.30
N PHE A 471 -46.25 75.38 -19.17
CA PHE A 471 -46.90 76.67 -18.99
C PHE A 471 -46.99 77.46 -20.29
N GLU A 472 -48.03 78.28 -20.38
CA GLU A 472 -48.15 79.33 -21.38
C GLU A 472 -47.80 80.67 -20.73
N PHE A 473 -46.71 81.29 -21.18
CA PHE A 473 -46.20 82.54 -20.62
C PHE A 473 -46.51 83.74 -21.52
N GLU A 474 -46.75 84.90 -20.89
CA GLU A 474 -46.72 86.22 -21.52
C GLU A 474 -45.60 87.05 -20.91
N GLU A 475 -44.76 87.64 -21.76
CA GLU A 475 -43.65 88.49 -21.34
C GLU A 475 -44.09 89.92 -21.07
N THR A 476 -43.55 90.53 -20.02
CA THR A 476 -43.73 91.94 -19.68
C THR A 476 -42.37 92.61 -19.43
N ASN A 477 -42.38 93.92 -19.21
CA ASN A 477 -41.18 94.68 -18.87
C ASN A 477 -40.59 94.29 -17.50
N GLU A 478 -41.40 93.76 -16.59
CA GLU A 478 -41.03 93.48 -15.19
C GLU A 478 -40.82 91.97 -14.91
N GLY A 479 -41.28 91.10 -15.82
CA GLY A 479 -41.20 89.64 -15.66
C GLY A 479 -42.17 88.89 -16.57
N TYR A 480 -42.53 87.67 -16.20
CA TYR A 480 -43.48 86.84 -16.94
C TYR A 480 -44.81 86.66 -16.21
N ILE A 481 -45.89 86.58 -16.97
CA ILE A 481 -47.24 86.23 -16.53
C ILE A 481 -47.55 84.82 -17.01
N ILE A 482 -48.06 83.95 -16.13
CA ILE A 482 -48.58 82.63 -16.52
C ILE A 482 -50.05 82.78 -16.94
N LYS A 483 -50.37 82.48 -18.20
CA LYS A 483 -51.71 82.60 -18.78
C LYS A 483 -52.54 81.32 -18.73
N GLY A 484 -51.88 80.18 -18.69
CA GLY A 484 -52.45 78.90 -19.09
C GLY A 484 -51.50 77.75 -18.78
N LEU A 485 -52.05 76.54 -18.77
CA LEU A 485 -51.26 75.34 -19.06
C LEU A 485 -51.44 74.99 -20.53
N LYS A 486 -50.39 74.42 -21.14
CA LYS A 486 -50.48 73.86 -22.49
C LYS A 486 -51.49 72.69 -22.47
N ASN A 487 -52.31 72.56 -23.52
CA ASN A 487 -53.47 71.64 -23.61
C ASN A 487 -53.17 70.15 -23.32
N ASP A 488 -51.89 69.73 -23.31
CA ASP A 488 -51.46 68.34 -23.14
C ASP A 488 -50.82 68.05 -21.76
N CYS A 489 -51.10 68.88 -20.74
CA CYS A 489 -50.51 68.73 -19.40
C CYS A 489 -51.26 67.72 -18.50
N TYR A 490 -50.74 66.50 -18.38
CA TYR A 490 -51.32 65.43 -17.55
C TYR A 490 -50.65 65.24 -16.17
N GLN A 491 -49.88 66.22 -15.70
CA GLN A 491 -49.13 66.10 -14.45
C GLN A 491 -50.03 66.20 -13.22
N THR A 492 -49.78 65.31 -12.24
CA THR A 492 -50.50 65.30 -10.95
C THR A 492 -49.90 66.29 -9.94
N LYS A 493 -48.64 66.70 -10.16
CA LYS A 493 -47.94 67.74 -9.42
C LYS A 493 -47.33 68.75 -10.39
N ILE A 494 -47.58 70.04 -10.17
CA ILE A 494 -47.01 71.14 -10.96
C ILE A 494 -46.29 72.09 -10.02
N ILE A 495 -45.04 72.44 -10.35
CA ILE A 495 -44.25 73.45 -9.63
C ILE A 495 -44.24 74.71 -10.48
N ILE A 496 -44.71 75.83 -9.92
CA ILE A 496 -44.57 77.14 -10.55
C ILE A 496 -43.12 77.58 -10.36
N PRO A 497 -42.37 77.84 -11.44
CA PRO A 497 -41.00 78.31 -11.32
C PRO A 497 -40.97 79.75 -10.78
N ALA A 498 -39.98 80.07 -9.94
CA ALA A 498 -39.78 81.44 -9.45
C ALA A 498 -39.40 82.42 -10.58
N GLU A 499 -38.69 81.90 -11.58
CA GLU A 499 -38.23 82.64 -12.75
C GLU A 499 -38.38 81.80 -14.00
N TYR A 500 -38.55 82.46 -15.14
CA TYR A 500 -38.52 81.83 -16.45
C TYR A 500 -37.59 82.64 -17.34
N LYS A 501 -36.62 81.97 -17.98
CA LYS A 501 -35.59 82.63 -18.82
C LYS A 501 -34.87 83.79 -18.12
N GLY A 502 -34.54 83.60 -16.83
CA GLY A 502 -33.81 84.59 -16.01
C GLY A 502 -34.60 85.85 -15.63
N LYS A 503 -35.93 85.85 -15.79
CA LYS A 503 -36.82 86.92 -15.31
C LYS A 503 -37.85 86.37 -14.32
N PRO A 504 -38.26 87.14 -13.31
CA PRO A 504 -39.18 86.65 -12.30
C PRO A 504 -40.57 86.36 -12.89
N ILE A 505 -41.26 85.35 -12.35
CA ILE A 505 -42.69 85.21 -12.57
C ILE A 505 -43.38 86.23 -11.66
N ILE A 506 -44.06 87.20 -12.25
CA ILE A 506 -44.66 88.31 -11.48
C ILE A 506 -46.16 88.11 -11.25
N LYS A 507 -46.84 87.32 -12.10
CA LYS A 507 -48.29 87.15 -12.02
C LYS A 507 -48.76 85.80 -12.56
N ILE A 508 -49.79 85.26 -11.94
CA ILE A 508 -50.54 84.10 -12.45
C ILE A 508 -51.96 84.57 -12.78
N SER A 509 -52.32 84.48 -14.07
CA SER A 509 -53.63 84.90 -14.56
C SER A 509 -54.73 83.94 -14.10
N SER A 510 -55.95 84.47 -13.90
CA SER A 510 -57.15 83.67 -13.61
C SER A 510 -57.44 82.63 -14.70
N LEU A 511 -57.11 82.95 -15.96
CA LEU A 511 -57.22 82.05 -17.11
C LEU A 511 -56.35 80.80 -16.95
N ALA A 512 -55.22 80.90 -16.24
CA ALA A 512 -54.35 79.76 -15.99
C ALA A 512 -55.05 78.68 -15.19
N PHE A 513 -55.99 79.08 -14.32
CA PHE A 513 -56.80 78.17 -13.53
C PHE A 513 -58.02 77.63 -14.28
N MET A 514 -58.54 78.35 -15.28
CA MET A 514 -59.66 77.87 -16.10
C MET A 514 -59.26 76.72 -17.05
N THR A 515 -57.98 76.71 -17.49
CA THR A 515 -57.43 75.64 -18.33
C THR A 515 -57.06 74.36 -17.57
N LEU A 516 -57.18 74.35 -16.23
CA LEU A 516 -56.94 73.18 -15.38
C LEU A 516 -58.08 72.16 -15.47
N GLN A 517 -58.15 71.36 -16.53
CA GLN A 517 -59.20 70.34 -16.71
C GLN A 517 -58.83 68.93 -16.18
N ILE A 518 -57.80 68.77 -15.36
CA ILE A 518 -57.17 67.46 -15.04
C ILE A 518 -56.85 67.39 -13.53
N PRO A 519 -56.84 66.21 -12.86
CA PRO A 519 -56.77 66.12 -11.40
C PRO A 519 -55.36 66.46 -10.91
N ILE A 520 -55.10 67.75 -10.82
CA ILE A 520 -53.94 68.25 -10.09
C ILE A 520 -54.22 67.97 -8.61
N ALA A 521 -53.42 67.08 -8.05
CA ALA A 521 -53.45 66.79 -6.62
C ALA A 521 -52.69 67.87 -5.84
N GLU A 522 -51.66 68.48 -6.46
CA GLU A 522 -50.78 69.45 -5.80
C GLU A 522 -50.23 70.48 -6.80
N LEU A 523 -50.50 71.76 -6.57
CA LEU A 523 -49.83 72.89 -7.23
C LEU A 523 -48.88 73.53 -6.21
N VAL A 524 -47.57 73.49 -6.44
CA VAL A 524 -46.58 74.06 -5.51
C VAL A 524 -46.05 75.37 -6.07
N ILE A 525 -46.11 76.45 -5.28
CA ILE A 525 -45.54 77.75 -5.66
C ILE A 525 -44.29 77.98 -4.81
N ASN A 526 -43.13 78.06 -5.45
CA ASN A 526 -41.83 78.10 -4.78
C ASN A 526 -41.02 79.31 -5.28
N PRO A 527 -40.41 80.13 -4.41
CA PRO A 527 -41.01 81.03 -3.43
C PRO A 527 -41.07 82.52 -3.86
N ARG A 528 -42.10 83.20 -3.32
CA ARG A 528 -42.36 84.64 -3.00
C ARG A 528 -42.42 85.73 -4.10
N THR A 529 -43.53 86.48 -4.00
CA THR A 529 -43.99 87.68 -4.74
C THR A 529 -44.50 87.48 -6.16
N CYS A 530 -45.39 86.50 -6.36
CA CYS A 530 -46.28 86.50 -7.54
C CYS A 530 -47.64 87.05 -7.14
N GLU A 531 -48.19 87.97 -7.93
CA GLU A 531 -49.57 88.39 -7.81
C GLU A 531 -50.49 87.29 -8.36
N LEU A 532 -51.41 86.79 -7.53
CA LEU A 532 -52.45 85.88 -7.97
C LEU A 532 -53.69 86.66 -8.35
N TYR A 533 -54.08 86.52 -9.62
CA TYR A 533 -55.28 87.15 -10.12
C TYR A 533 -56.43 86.15 -10.19
N PHE A 534 -57.54 86.48 -9.53
CA PHE A 534 -58.76 85.69 -9.59
C PHE A 534 -59.84 86.48 -10.31
N ASP A 535 -60.45 85.86 -11.32
CA ASP A 535 -61.67 86.38 -11.94
C ASP A 535 -62.85 85.73 -11.20
N MET A 536 -63.68 86.54 -10.54
CA MET A 536 -64.71 86.06 -9.60
C MET A 536 -65.93 85.39 -10.26
N TRP A 537 -65.85 84.99 -11.53
CA TRP A 537 -66.81 84.03 -12.11
C TRP A 537 -66.92 82.73 -11.29
N VAL A 538 -65.90 82.41 -10.48
CA VAL A 538 -65.86 81.25 -9.58
C VAL A 538 -66.92 81.31 -8.46
N PHE A 539 -67.48 82.49 -8.13
CA PHE A 539 -68.43 82.67 -7.01
C PHE A 539 -69.86 83.08 -7.42
N GLY A 540 -70.19 83.13 -8.71
CA GLY A 540 -71.57 83.00 -9.20
C GLY A 540 -72.50 84.24 -9.24
N TYR A 541 -72.04 85.48 -9.06
CA TYR A 541 -72.85 86.70 -9.36
C TYR A 541 -72.00 87.85 -9.94
N TYR A 542 -72.65 88.79 -10.65
CA TYR A 542 -72.08 89.77 -11.61
C TYR A 542 -70.85 90.59 -11.16
N PHE A 543 -69.79 90.43 -11.97
CA PHE A 543 -68.53 91.18 -12.25
C PHE A 543 -67.95 92.13 -11.21
N PHE A 544 -66.72 91.86 -10.71
CA PHE A 544 -65.58 92.81 -10.59
C PHE A 544 -64.27 92.05 -10.26
N ASP A 545 -63.15 92.57 -10.77
CA ASP A 545 -61.80 92.01 -10.61
C ASP A 545 -61.25 92.18 -9.19
N CYS A 546 -60.60 91.13 -8.64
CA CYS A 546 -59.85 91.23 -7.39
C CYS A 546 -58.47 90.55 -7.50
N TYR A 547 -57.48 91.16 -6.87
CA TYR A 547 -56.12 90.65 -6.78
C TYR A 547 -55.79 90.37 -5.33
N VAL A 548 -55.14 89.22 -5.08
CA VAL A 548 -54.72 88.83 -3.74
C VAL A 548 -53.20 88.83 -3.69
N TYR A 549 -52.65 89.64 -2.78
CA TYR A 549 -51.22 89.61 -2.47
C TYR A 549 -51.02 88.75 -1.21
N CYS A 550 -50.52 87.52 -1.39
CA CYS A 550 -50.21 86.62 -0.27
C CYS A 550 -49.18 85.54 -0.64
N ASP A 551 -48.52 84.99 0.38
CA ASP A 551 -47.75 83.75 0.26
C ASP A 551 -48.74 82.58 0.05
N VAL A 552 -48.78 82.05 -1.16
CA VAL A 552 -49.63 80.91 -1.51
C VAL A 552 -48.81 79.64 -1.46
N GLN A 553 -49.23 78.66 -0.65
CA GLN A 553 -48.53 77.39 -0.54
C GLN A 553 -48.95 76.43 -1.65
N TYR A 554 -50.24 76.11 -1.72
CA TYR A 554 -50.76 75.25 -2.77
C TYR A 554 -52.26 75.45 -2.99
N ILE A 555 -52.71 75.02 -4.17
CA ILE A 555 -54.14 74.85 -4.49
C ILE A 555 -54.39 73.35 -4.58
N ASN A 556 -55.39 72.85 -3.84
CA ASN A 556 -55.79 71.44 -3.87
C ASN A 556 -57.31 71.34 -4.02
N TRP A 557 -57.76 70.59 -5.03
CA TRP A 557 -59.18 70.39 -5.36
C TRP A 557 -60.01 71.68 -5.39
N GLY A 558 -59.46 72.73 -5.99
CA GLY A 558 -60.13 74.03 -6.12
C GLY A 558 -60.18 74.88 -4.84
N ASN A 559 -59.64 74.39 -3.73
CA ASN A 559 -59.49 75.17 -2.50
C ASN A 559 -58.11 75.84 -2.47
N LEU A 560 -58.12 77.16 -2.26
CA LEU A 560 -56.93 77.98 -2.10
C LEU A 560 -56.48 77.93 -0.63
N TYR A 561 -55.32 77.33 -0.37
CA TYR A 561 -54.75 77.28 0.98
C TYR A 561 -53.70 78.38 1.13
N LEU A 562 -54.02 79.36 1.98
CA LEU A 562 -53.20 80.54 2.27
C LEU A 562 -52.59 80.41 3.66
N TYR A 563 -51.30 80.67 3.80
CA TYR A 563 -50.65 80.82 5.12
C TYR A 563 -49.88 82.14 5.15
N ALA A 564 -50.57 83.21 5.54
CA ALA A 564 -49.96 84.51 5.77
C ALA A 564 -50.60 85.19 6.99
N PRO A 565 -49.82 85.88 7.85
CA PRO A 565 -50.36 86.61 9.00
C PRO A 565 -51.27 87.78 8.57
N TYR A 566 -51.17 88.22 7.31
CA TYR A 566 -52.02 89.22 6.70
C TYR A 566 -52.26 88.83 5.23
N ILE A 567 -53.53 88.82 4.80
CA ILE A 567 -53.90 88.70 3.39
C ILE A 567 -54.44 90.07 2.97
N THR A 568 -53.89 90.66 1.92
CA THR A 568 -54.36 91.94 1.39
C THR A 568 -55.07 91.73 0.06
N PHE A 569 -56.34 92.11 0.03
CA PHE A 569 -57.15 92.14 -1.17
C PHE A 569 -57.11 93.53 -1.77
N TYR A 570 -56.88 93.60 -3.07
CA TYR A 570 -56.97 94.82 -3.86
C TYR A 570 -58.09 94.65 -4.87
N SER A 571 -58.99 95.63 -4.93
CA SER A 571 -59.96 95.74 -5.99
C SER A 571 -60.20 97.22 -6.25
N ASP A 572 -60.30 97.57 -7.53
CA ASP A 572 -60.62 98.92 -7.96
C ASP A 572 -62.10 99.27 -7.69
N ASN A 573 -62.87 98.29 -7.20
CA ASN A 573 -64.24 98.45 -6.77
C ASN A 573 -64.36 98.28 -5.24
N SER A 574 -64.82 99.34 -4.56
CA SER A 574 -65.05 99.33 -3.12
C SER A 574 -66.10 98.30 -2.67
N ASP A 575 -67.13 98.04 -3.47
CA ASP A 575 -68.18 97.06 -3.15
C ASP A 575 -67.62 95.63 -3.14
N THR A 576 -66.63 95.34 -4.00
CA THR A 576 -65.92 94.06 -4.02
C THR A 576 -65.07 93.88 -2.76
N LEU A 577 -64.35 94.92 -2.35
CA LEU A 577 -63.61 94.92 -1.09
C LEU A 577 -64.55 94.74 0.11
N ASP A 578 -65.71 95.40 0.10
CA ASP A 578 -66.69 95.29 1.18
C ASP A 578 -67.34 93.90 1.21
N TYR A 579 -67.62 93.30 0.05
CA TYR A 579 -68.15 91.94 -0.06
C TYR A 579 -67.14 90.90 0.44
N LEU A 580 -65.88 91.01 0.02
CA LEU A 580 -64.80 90.17 0.51
C LEU A 580 -64.64 90.36 2.03
N ALA A 581 -64.59 91.59 2.52
CA ALA A 581 -64.50 91.86 3.96
C ALA A 581 -65.68 91.24 4.75
N ARG A 582 -66.89 91.20 4.20
CA ARG A 582 -68.07 90.65 4.90
C ARG A 582 -68.21 89.14 4.81
N ASN A 583 -67.83 88.52 3.69
CA ASN A 583 -68.07 87.10 3.45
C ASN A 583 -66.83 86.24 3.66
N PHE A 584 -65.63 86.77 3.38
CA PHE A 584 -64.37 86.06 3.63
C PHE A 584 -64.08 85.97 5.13
N PHE A 585 -64.47 86.97 5.94
CA PHE A 585 -64.34 86.91 7.41
C PHE A 585 -65.44 86.10 8.10
N ASN A 586 -66.66 86.00 7.52
CA ASN A 586 -67.72 85.17 8.10
C ASN A 586 -67.62 83.67 7.72
N ALA A 587 -66.75 83.33 6.77
CA ALA A 587 -66.37 81.96 6.44
C ALA A 587 -65.02 81.52 7.06
N ALA A 588 -64.41 82.38 7.89
CA ALA A 588 -63.18 82.06 8.60
C ALA A 588 -63.49 81.38 9.95
N TYR A 589 -63.64 80.05 9.91
CA TYR A 589 -63.36 79.14 11.02
C TYR A 589 -62.46 78.02 10.56
#